data_AF-A0A8I2E545-F1
#
_entry.id   AF-A0A8I2E545-F1
#
_cell.length_a   1.000
_cell.length_b   1.000
_cell.length_c   1.000
_cell.angle_alpha   90.00
_cell.angle_beta   90.00
_cell.angle_gamma   90.00
#
_symmetry.space_group_name_H-M   'P 1'
#
loop_
_entity.id
_entity.type
_entity.pdbx_description
1 polymer ?
#
loop_
_entity_poly.entity_id
_entity_poly.type
_entity_poly.pdbx_seq_one_letter_code
_entity_poly.pdbx_strand_id
1 'polypeptide(L)'
;MSKYRPKSLPKGSDAGQPEGGAVPPVRTREQIRAEWEAGRRAEEERKAEEERKAEEAQKAEEARKAEGEQGAQEGSVSAEDEAADTAGEDPAGDTGEGDQPSADELVSQSGDEPGAEVLLPGDDGDGLVNLPANRDRNGYVEIQPFTEPDSEDPKERFNHYARSIAQAEMAARANEQRVKQQKIIVQGQNFLAIKEEELWETMGLPNFDALMKARFGFGKNYANKIIRAVPVVMALESVTSMELVEKHLRPLCPVYESFGADAVRQVWSEASRKKITEKNLHEAAAFLGFAEPVEQKAKVVAQPSRSASADAGRDRVTQAKEEIRTLRTTDEAKARQAAIEFMKAAQELCAELGIDMAEASIS
;
A
#
# COMPACT_ATOMS: atom_id res chain seq x y z
N MET A 1 54.15 -38.57 -15.41
CA MET A 1 52.92 -37.90 -14.91
C MET A 1 53.14 -36.39 -15.06
N SER A 2 52.84 -35.85 -16.25
CA SER A 2 51.65 -35.03 -16.55
C SER A 2 51.73 -33.66 -15.85
N LYS A 3 52.34 -32.60 -16.38
CA LYS A 3 52.11 -31.83 -17.63
C LYS A 3 50.67 -31.28 -17.76
N TYR A 4 50.39 -30.17 -17.08
CA TYR A 4 49.36 -29.23 -17.54
C TYR A 4 49.93 -27.81 -17.54
N ARG A 5 50.24 -27.32 -18.74
CA ARG A 5 50.68 -25.96 -19.04
C ARG A 5 49.50 -25.32 -19.78
N PRO A 6 48.81 -24.31 -19.24
CA PRO A 6 47.68 -23.71 -19.94
C PRO A 6 48.18 -23.05 -21.21
N LYS A 7 47.53 -23.40 -22.33
CA LYS A 7 47.81 -22.88 -23.67
C LYS A 7 47.51 -21.39 -23.71
N SER A 8 48.42 -20.65 -24.33
CA SER A 8 48.27 -19.28 -24.80
C SER A 8 46.92 -19.04 -25.47
N LEU A 9 46.23 -18.00 -25.03
CA LEU A 9 45.05 -17.43 -25.69
C LEU A 9 45.42 -16.97 -27.11
N PRO A 10 44.58 -17.27 -28.13
CA PRO A 10 44.80 -16.80 -29.48
C PRO A 10 44.61 -15.29 -29.57
N LYS A 11 45.61 -14.61 -30.13
CA LYS A 11 45.49 -13.23 -30.63
C LYS A 11 44.73 -13.26 -31.95
N GLY A 12 43.75 -12.37 -32.08
CA GLY A 12 43.17 -11.97 -33.35
C GLY A 12 41.91 -12.75 -33.74
N SER A 13 40.77 -12.27 -33.27
CA SER A 13 39.50 -12.46 -33.98
C SER A 13 38.84 -11.09 -34.10
N ASP A 14 39.01 -10.56 -35.31
CA ASP A 14 38.28 -9.45 -35.90
C ASP A 14 36.77 -9.79 -35.82
N ALA A 15 36.07 -9.16 -34.88
CA ALA A 15 34.64 -9.30 -34.70
C ALA A 15 34.05 -7.90 -34.56
N GLY A 16 33.38 -7.50 -35.64
CA GLY A 16 32.53 -6.33 -35.84
C GLY A 16 32.24 -5.49 -34.60
N GLN A 17 32.84 -4.31 -34.61
CA GLN A 17 32.37 -3.14 -33.89
C GLN A 17 30.89 -2.90 -34.27
N PRO A 18 29.92 -2.99 -33.35
CA PRO A 18 28.56 -2.56 -33.66
C PRO A 18 28.60 -1.04 -33.81
N GLU A 19 28.47 -0.58 -35.05
CA GLU A 19 28.22 0.83 -35.33
C GLU A 19 26.94 1.28 -34.62
N GLY A 20 27.03 2.43 -33.95
CA GLY A 20 25.87 3.30 -33.74
C GLY A 20 24.77 2.74 -32.85
N GLY A 21 25.07 2.46 -31.58
CA GLY A 21 24.04 2.45 -30.52
C GLY A 21 23.52 3.87 -30.26
N ALA A 22 22.78 4.42 -31.22
CA ALA A 22 22.04 5.66 -31.02
C ALA A 22 20.99 5.40 -29.94
N VAL A 23 21.22 5.98 -28.76
CA VAL A 23 20.17 6.13 -27.73
C VAL A 23 18.97 6.76 -28.45
N PRO A 24 17.77 6.14 -28.42
CA PRO A 24 16.62 6.72 -29.08
C PRO A 24 16.39 8.13 -28.50
N PRO A 25 16.08 9.13 -29.35
CA PRO A 25 15.89 10.49 -28.87
C PRO A 25 14.81 10.49 -27.79
N VAL A 26 15.12 11.11 -26.64
CA VAL A 26 14.18 11.30 -25.54
C VAL A 26 12.95 12.00 -26.10
N ARG A 27 11.83 11.29 -26.14
CA ARG A 27 10.56 11.82 -26.65
C ARG A 27 10.18 13.04 -25.84
N THR A 28 9.82 14.11 -26.52
CA THR A 28 9.39 15.33 -25.85
C THR A 28 8.04 15.12 -25.19
N ARG A 29 7.77 15.86 -24.12
CA ARG A 29 6.50 15.83 -23.38
C ARG A 29 5.28 16.07 -24.28
N GLU A 30 5.45 16.83 -25.35
CA GLU A 30 4.41 17.13 -26.34
C GLU A 30 4.13 15.93 -27.25
N GLN A 31 5.16 15.20 -27.68
CA GLN A 31 5.00 13.99 -28.49
C GLN A 31 4.27 12.88 -27.73
N ILE A 32 4.61 12.70 -26.44
CA ILE A 32 3.93 11.71 -25.58
C ILE A 32 2.46 12.09 -25.37
N ARG A 33 2.16 13.39 -25.17
CA ARG A 33 0.78 13.88 -25.04
C ARG A 33 -0.02 13.70 -26.34
N ALA A 34 0.58 13.98 -27.49
CA ALA A 34 -0.08 13.84 -28.79
C ALA A 34 -0.39 12.38 -29.15
N GLU A 35 0.53 11.45 -28.89
CA GLU A 35 0.29 10.01 -29.06
C GLU A 35 -0.82 9.50 -28.13
N TRP A 36 -0.86 10.00 -26.90
CA TRP A 36 -1.90 9.63 -25.92
C TRP A 36 -3.30 10.16 -26.30
N GLU A 37 -3.39 11.41 -26.76
CA GLU A 37 -4.66 11.96 -27.26
C GLU A 37 -5.14 11.25 -28.55
N ALA A 38 -4.21 10.82 -29.41
CA ALA A 38 -4.53 10.03 -30.59
C ALA A 38 -5.04 8.63 -30.23
N GLY A 39 -4.42 7.97 -29.24
CA GLY A 39 -4.87 6.68 -28.72
C GLY A 39 -6.29 6.73 -28.15
N ARG A 40 -6.61 7.78 -27.36
CA ARG A 40 -7.94 7.97 -26.78
C ARG A 40 -9.02 8.16 -27.84
N ARG A 41 -8.75 8.95 -28.88
CA ARG A 41 -9.70 9.14 -29.99
C ARG A 41 -9.95 7.85 -30.75
N ALA A 42 -8.91 7.04 -30.98
CA ALA A 42 -9.05 5.74 -31.66
C ALA A 42 -9.86 4.73 -30.83
N GLU A 43 -9.76 4.78 -29.50
CA GLU A 43 -10.55 3.93 -28.61
C GLU A 43 -12.01 4.38 -28.51
N GLU A 44 -12.25 5.70 -28.42
CA GLU A 44 -13.60 6.27 -28.48
C GLU A 44 -14.31 5.91 -29.81
N GLU A 45 -13.61 5.92 -30.94
CA GLU A 45 -14.15 5.48 -32.23
C GLU A 45 -14.51 3.99 -32.26
N ARG A 46 -13.68 3.11 -31.68
CA ARG A 46 -13.99 1.67 -31.59
C ARG A 46 -15.21 1.40 -30.73
N LYS A 47 -15.32 2.09 -29.59
CA LYS A 47 -16.47 1.96 -28.69
C LYS A 47 -17.76 2.45 -29.36
N ALA A 48 -17.69 3.54 -30.12
CA ALA A 48 -18.83 4.02 -30.91
C ALA A 48 -19.21 3.05 -32.05
N GLU A 49 -18.25 2.36 -32.67
CA GLU A 49 -18.55 1.34 -33.68
C GLU A 49 -19.19 0.08 -33.07
N GLU A 50 -18.74 -0.34 -31.89
CA GLU A 50 -19.29 -1.48 -31.16
C GLU A 50 -20.73 -1.22 -30.70
N GLU A 51 -21.04 -0.02 -30.22
CA GLU A 51 -22.41 0.39 -29.87
C GLU A 51 -23.34 0.38 -31.09
N ARG A 52 -22.88 0.82 -32.27
CA ARG A 52 -23.67 0.76 -33.50
C ARG A 52 -23.95 -0.68 -33.95
N LYS A 53 -22.98 -1.58 -33.80
CA LYS A 53 -23.16 -3.02 -34.10
C LYS A 53 -24.13 -3.70 -33.12
N ALA A 54 -24.11 -3.31 -31.85
CA ALA A 54 -25.05 -3.82 -30.85
C ALA A 54 -26.49 -3.35 -31.11
N GLU A 55 -26.68 -2.09 -31.49
CA GLU A 55 -28.00 -1.54 -31.84
C GLU A 55 -28.57 -2.19 -33.12
N GLU A 56 -27.73 -2.45 -34.13
CA GLU A 56 -28.14 -3.16 -35.34
C GLU A 56 -28.54 -4.62 -35.06
N ALA A 57 -27.83 -5.31 -34.16
CA ALA A 57 -28.17 -6.67 -33.75
C ALA A 57 -29.51 -6.74 -32.97
N GLN A 58 -29.77 -5.78 -32.07
CA GLN A 58 -31.05 -5.72 -31.34
C GLN A 58 -32.23 -5.49 -32.27
N LYS A 59 -32.06 -4.62 -33.28
CA LYS A 59 -33.10 -4.34 -34.27
C LYS A 59 -33.42 -5.53 -35.17
N ALA A 60 -32.42 -6.38 -35.47
CA ALA A 60 -32.60 -7.63 -36.21
C ALA A 60 -33.30 -8.72 -35.39
N GLU A 61 -33.07 -8.76 -34.07
CA GLU A 61 -33.75 -9.70 -33.16
C GLU A 61 -35.23 -9.32 -32.94
N GLU A 62 -35.52 -8.02 -32.82
CA GLU A 62 -36.88 -7.52 -32.67
C GLU A 62 -37.75 -7.82 -33.92
N ALA A 63 -37.16 -7.73 -35.12
CA ALA A 63 -37.83 -8.13 -36.37
C ALA A 63 -38.15 -9.63 -36.43
N ARG A 64 -37.28 -10.50 -35.89
CA ARG A 64 -37.54 -11.95 -35.83
C ARG A 64 -38.62 -12.34 -34.83
N LYS A 65 -38.75 -11.59 -33.73
CA LYS A 65 -39.78 -11.84 -32.72
C LYS A 65 -41.17 -11.47 -33.23
N ALA A 66 -41.29 -10.43 -34.06
CA ALA A 66 -42.54 -10.03 -34.71
C ALA A 66 -43.04 -11.05 -35.76
N GLU A 67 -42.15 -11.80 -36.42
CA GLU A 67 -42.55 -12.89 -37.34
C GLU A 67 -42.90 -14.21 -36.61
N GLY A 68 -42.37 -14.45 -35.40
CA GLY A 68 -42.64 -15.65 -34.61
C GLY A 68 -44.03 -15.70 -33.96
N GLU A 69 -44.65 -14.55 -33.68
CA GLU A 69 -45.98 -14.48 -33.04
C GLU A 69 -47.15 -14.75 -33.99
N GLN A 70 -46.92 -14.88 -35.31
CA GLN A 70 -47.95 -15.29 -36.27
C GLN A 70 -48.02 -16.82 -36.49
N GLY A 71 -47.10 -17.61 -35.94
CA GLY A 71 -47.01 -19.06 -36.17
C GLY A 71 -47.51 -19.96 -35.03
N ALA A 72 -47.85 -19.42 -33.86
CA ALA A 72 -48.07 -20.21 -32.63
C ALA A 72 -49.55 -20.36 -32.21
N GLN A 73 -50.49 -20.32 -33.17
CA GLN A 73 -51.90 -20.58 -32.92
C GLN A 73 -52.41 -21.77 -33.75
N GLU A 74 -51.84 -22.96 -33.57
CA GLU A 74 -52.51 -24.23 -33.92
C GLU A 74 -51.80 -25.42 -33.23
N GLY A 75 -52.56 -26.18 -32.41
CA GLY A 75 -52.15 -27.46 -31.80
C GLY A 75 -51.76 -27.34 -30.31
N SER A 76 -52.70 -27.42 -29.35
CA SER A 76 -53.24 -28.65 -28.73
C SER A 76 -52.17 -29.56 -28.06
N VAL A 77 -52.32 -30.23 -26.91
CA VAL A 77 -53.26 -30.35 -25.77
C VAL A 77 -52.67 -31.50 -24.91
N SER A 78 -52.87 -31.45 -23.58
CA SER A 78 -52.98 -32.57 -22.62
C SER A 78 -51.82 -33.16 -21.80
N ALA A 79 -52.23 -33.46 -20.54
CA ALA A 79 -51.79 -34.41 -19.50
C ALA A 79 -50.75 -33.90 -18.47
N GLU A 80 -51.08 -33.63 -17.19
CA GLU A 80 -51.50 -34.52 -16.05
C GLU A 80 -50.38 -35.54 -15.70
N ASP A 81 -49.94 -35.85 -14.47
CA ASP A 81 -50.36 -35.62 -13.07
C ASP A 81 -49.21 -36.06 -12.11
N GLU A 82 -49.41 -35.89 -10.79
CA GLU A 82 -48.85 -36.60 -9.61
C GLU A 82 -47.47 -36.29 -8.96
N ALA A 83 -47.56 -35.57 -7.82
CA ALA A 83 -47.32 -35.97 -6.41
C ALA A 83 -46.12 -36.84 -5.94
N ALA A 84 -45.42 -36.34 -4.89
CA ALA A 84 -45.01 -37.01 -3.61
C ALA A 84 -43.89 -36.19 -2.93
N ASP A 85 -44.11 -35.54 -1.79
CA ASP A 85 -44.02 -36.05 -0.40
C ASP A 85 -42.61 -36.41 0.08
N THR A 86 -42.07 -35.66 1.04
CA THR A 86 -41.63 -36.16 2.36
C THR A 86 -41.05 -35.03 3.23
N ALA A 87 -41.45 -35.06 4.50
CA ALA A 87 -41.09 -34.15 5.57
C ALA A 87 -39.97 -34.72 6.48
N GLY A 88 -39.46 -33.88 7.38
CA GLY A 88 -38.69 -34.25 8.59
C GLY A 88 -37.22 -33.82 8.52
N GLU A 89 -36.57 -33.27 9.54
CA GLU A 89 -36.88 -33.00 10.95
C GLU A 89 -35.69 -32.15 11.47
N ASP A 90 -35.95 -31.09 12.24
CA ASP A 90 -35.00 -30.44 13.16
C ASP A 90 -34.72 -31.37 14.35
N PRO A 91 -33.58 -31.32 15.11
CA PRO A 91 -33.25 -30.13 15.92
C PRO A 91 -31.77 -29.87 16.37
N ALA A 92 -31.55 -28.61 16.77
CA ALA A 92 -30.75 -28.09 17.91
C ALA A 92 -29.33 -28.57 18.27
N GLY A 93 -28.45 -27.58 18.51
CA GLY A 93 -27.22 -27.64 19.31
C GLY A 93 -26.35 -26.40 19.00
N ASP A 94 -26.38 -25.32 19.78
CA ASP A 94 -25.82 -25.08 21.12
C ASP A 94 -24.29 -24.87 21.17
N THR A 95 -23.93 -23.74 21.80
CA THR A 95 -22.66 -23.29 22.43
C THR A 95 -21.34 -23.24 21.65
N GLY A 96 -20.61 -22.11 21.83
CA GLY A 96 -19.15 -22.07 21.67
C GLY A 96 -18.50 -20.72 21.39
N GLU A 97 -18.61 -19.75 22.31
CA GLU A 97 -17.66 -18.64 22.42
C GLU A 97 -16.22 -19.16 22.57
N GLY A 98 -15.27 -18.55 21.88
CA GLY A 98 -13.86 -18.95 21.88
C GLY A 98 -12.93 -17.82 21.45
N ASP A 99 -12.74 -16.89 22.37
CA ASP A 99 -11.47 -16.26 22.78
C ASP A 99 -10.41 -15.97 21.69
N GLN A 100 -10.25 -14.68 21.37
CA GLN A 100 -9.11 -14.15 20.62
C GLN A 100 -7.98 -13.82 21.60
N PRO A 101 -6.74 -14.31 21.43
CA PRO A 101 -5.61 -13.73 22.15
C PRO A 101 -5.15 -12.45 21.46
N SER A 102 -5.45 -11.32 22.09
CA SER A 102 -4.79 -10.03 21.89
C SER A 102 -3.33 -10.13 22.34
N ALA A 103 -2.40 -9.78 21.46
CA ALA A 103 -1.01 -9.55 21.79
C ALA A 103 -0.63 -8.16 21.28
N ASP A 104 -0.71 -7.17 22.16
CA ASP A 104 0.07 -5.92 22.07
C ASP A 104 -0.11 -5.11 23.36
N GLU A 105 0.86 -5.22 24.27
CA GLU A 105 1.19 -4.16 25.23
C GLU A 105 2.70 -4.20 25.49
N LEU A 106 3.44 -3.33 24.80
CA LEU A 106 4.71 -2.82 25.26
C LEU A 106 4.60 -1.30 25.32
N VAL A 107 4.21 -0.83 26.50
CA VAL A 107 4.36 0.55 26.95
C VAL A 107 5.85 0.82 27.18
N SER A 108 6.38 1.85 26.53
CA SER A 108 7.61 2.51 26.95
C SER A 108 7.32 4.00 27.07
N GLN A 109 7.31 4.45 28.32
CA GLN A 109 7.23 5.84 28.72
C GLN A 109 8.56 6.54 28.40
N SER A 110 8.51 7.68 27.75
CA SER A 110 9.62 8.65 27.73
C SER A 110 9.12 9.93 28.38
N GLY A 111 9.84 10.37 29.41
CA GLY A 111 9.62 11.62 30.09
C GLY A 111 10.35 12.75 29.37
N ASP A 112 9.66 13.88 29.29
CA ASP A 112 10.20 15.19 28.91
C ASP A 112 11.08 15.76 30.04
N GLU A 113 12.28 16.23 29.69
CA GLU A 113 12.86 17.48 30.20
C GLU A 113 13.87 18.07 29.18
N PRO A 114 14.12 19.39 29.19
CA PRO A 114 14.44 20.15 27.99
C PRO A 114 15.91 20.57 27.84
N GLY A 115 16.33 20.84 26.60
CA GLY A 115 17.33 21.86 26.30
C GLY A 115 18.71 21.38 25.81
N ALA A 116 18.83 21.12 24.51
CA ALA A 116 19.97 21.52 23.68
C ALA A 116 19.60 21.26 22.22
N GLU A 117 19.40 22.33 21.45
CA GLU A 117 19.10 22.27 20.02
C GLU A 117 20.35 21.79 19.26
N VAL A 118 20.53 20.47 19.23
CA VAL A 118 21.48 19.80 18.35
C VAL A 118 20.78 19.70 17.00
N LEU A 119 21.27 20.47 16.02
CA LEU A 119 20.97 20.29 14.60
C LEU A 119 21.48 18.92 14.15
N LEU A 120 20.73 17.88 14.47
CA LEU A 120 20.77 16.62 13.74
C LEU A 120 20.22 16.90 12.33
N PRO A 121 20.83 16.35 11.27
CA PRO A 121 20.24 16.43 9.93
C PRO A 121 18.84 15.82 10.01
N GLY A 122 17.86 16.61 9.57
CA GLY A 122 16.44 16.45 9.89
C GLY A 122 15.88 15.06 9.68
N ASP A 123 14.98 14.70 10.59
CA ASP A 123 13.90 13.72 10.40
C ASP A 123 12.84 14.27 9.41
N ASP A 124 13.31 14.88 8.33
CA ASP A 124 12.46 15.31 7.23
C ASP A 124 12.35 14.10 6.32
N GLY A 125 11.15 13.55 6.21
CA GLY A 125 10.79 12.37 5.41
C GLY A 125 10.98 12.53 3.90
N ASP A 126 12.13 13.05 3.47
CA ASP A 126 12.57 13.23 2.10
C ASP A 126 13.34 11.99 1.65
N GLY A 127 12.57 10.97 1.30
CA GLY A 127 12.41 10.66 -0.12
C GLY A 127 13.64 10.57 -1.02
N LEU A 128 14.79 10.08 -0.53
CA LEU A 128 15.83 9.32 -1.23
C LEU A 128 17.05 9.31 -0.31
N VAL A 129 17.06 8.36 0.65
CA VAL A 129 18.31 7.99 1.29
C VAL A 129 19.16 7.35 0.20
N ASN A 130 20.01 8.14 -0.45
CA ASN A 130 21.04 7.62 -1.35
C ASN A 130 21.75 6.52 -0.59
N LEU A 131 21.57 5.29 -1.07
CA LEU A 131 22.20 4.13 -0.47
C LEU A 131 23.71 4.41 -0.40
N PRO A 132 24.34 4.23 0.77
CA PRO A 132 25.78 4.42 0.87
C PRO A 132 26.45 3.52 -0.16
N ALA A 133 27.32 4.10 -0.99
CA ALA A 133 27.97 3.41 -2.10
C ALA A 133 28.80 2.18 -1.65
N ASN A 134 29.11 2.10 -0.36
CA ASN A 134 29.90 1.03 0.24
C ASN A 134 29.00 -0.11 0.76
N ARG A 135 28.35 -0.81 -0.16
CA ARG A 135 27.64 -2.07 0.12
C ARG A 135 28.50 -3.26 -0.26
N ASP A 136 28.51 -4.30 0.57
CA ASP A 136 29.15 -5.57 0.25
C ASP A 136 28.37 -6.33 -0.85
N ARG A 137 28.88 -7.50 -1.27
CA ARG A 137 28.21 -8.36 -2.27
C ARG A 137 26.80 -8.79 -1.85
N ASN A 138 26.52 -8.76 -0.55
CA ASN A 138 25.25 -9.16 0.03
C ASN A 138 24.33 -7.94 0.27
N GLY A 139 24.76 -6.72 -0.08
CA GLY A 139 24.01 -5.49 0.09
C GLY A 139 24.02 -4.90 1.51
N TYR A 140 24.86 -5.41 2.41
CA TYR A 140 25.07 -4.85 3.74
C TYR A 140 26.02 -3.66 3.68
N VAL A 141 25.76 -2.67 4.52
CA VAL A 141 26.59 -1.48 4.70
C VAL A 141 27.61 -1.78 5.79
N GLU A 142 28.89 -1.58 5.51
CA GLU A 142 29.95 -1.77 6.49
C GLU A 142 29.85 -0.71 7.61
N ILE A 143 29.79 -1.16 8.86
CA ILE A 143 29.89 -0.27 10.02
C ILE A 143 31.38 -0.02 10.24
N GLN A 144 31.80 1.22 9.99
CA GLN A 144 33.21 1.62 10.14
C GLN A 144 33.66 1.40 11.59
N PRO A 145 34.85 0.81 11.80
CA PRO A 145 35.40 0.68 13.14
C PRO A 145 35.73 2.06 13.71
N PHE A 146 35.85 2.13 15.04
CA PHE A 146 36.29 3.33 15.72
C PHE A 146 37.66 3.81 15.19
N THR A 147 37.75 5.11 14.92
CA THR A 147 38.99 5.79 14.52
C THR A 147 39.19 7.04 15.36
N GLU A 148 40.40 7.23 15.87
CA GLU A 148 40.76 8.46 16.57
C GLU A 148 41.08 9.57 15.57
N PRO A 149 40.57 10.79 15.76
CA PRO A 149 40.95 11.93 14.94
C PRO A 149 42.39 12.37 15.25
N ASP A 150 43.15 12.67 14.21
CA ASP A 150 44.53 13.21 14.33
C ASP A 150 44.56 14.67 14.84
N SER A 151 43.42 15.36 14.83
CA SER A 151 43.31 16.75 15.28
C SER A 151 43.29 16.87 16.80
N GLU A 152 43.98 17.88 17.32
CA GLU A 152 43.95 18.28 18.73
C GLU A 152 42.82 19.29 19.02
N ASP A 153 42.22 19.93 18.01
CA ASP A 153 41.13 20.88 18.20
C ASP A 153 39.87 20.17 18.71
N PRO A 154 39.36 20.50 19.91
CA PRO A 154 38.16 19.87 20.46
C PRO A 154 36.95 19.90 19.52
N LYS A 155 36.80 20.97 18.72
CA LYS A 155 35.67 21.10 17.80
C LYS A 155 35.79 20.13 16.62
N GLU A 156 36.96 20.00 16.03
CA GLU A 156 37.21 19.02 14.96
C GLU A 156 37.08 17.58 15.46
N ARG A 157 37.57 17.29 16.67
CA ARG A 157 37.40 15.98 17.31
C ARG A 157 35.93 15.63 17.52
N PHE A 158 35.14 16.58 18.06
CA PHE A 158 33.70 16.40 18.23
C PHE A 158 33.01 16.13 16.88
N ASN A 159 33.31 16.93 15.85
CA ASN A 159 32.73 16.74 14.51
C ASN A 159 33.15 15.42 13.85
N HIS A 160 34.35 14.92 14.13
CA HIS A 160 34.77 13.58 13.70
C HIS A 160 33.90 12.50 14.34
N TYR A 161 33.80 12.49 15.67
CA TYR A 161 32.99 11.49 16.38
C TYR A 161 31.51 11.58 16.04
N ALA A 162 30.94 12.79 15.92
CA ALA A 162 29.55 12.98 15.52
C ALA A 162 29.26 12.38 14.14
N ARG A 163 30.18 12.56 13.17
CA ARG A 163 30.06 11.92 11.85
C ARG A 163 30.17 10.41 11.93
N SER A 164 31.11 9.88 12.71
CA SER A 164 31.26 8.42 12.88
C SER A 164 30.04 7.78 13.52
N ILE A 165 29.44 8.42 14.53
CA ILE A 165 28.20 7.97 15.18
C ILE A 165 27.05 7.96 14.16
N ALA A 166 26.83 9.07 13.45
CA ALA A 166 25.77 9.17 12.44
C ALA A 166 25.94 8.12 11.31
N GLN A 167 27.18 7.86 10.87
CA GLN A 167 27.47 6.81 9.89
C GLN A 167 27.17 5.41 10.43
N ALA A 168 27.56 5.12 11.67
CA ALA A 168 27.29 3.84 12.31
C ALA A 168 25.78 3.60 12.46
N GLU A 169 25.01 4.60 12.89
CA GLU A 169 23.56 4.52 13.01
C GLU A 169 22.87 4.32 11.66
N MET A 170 23.28 5.07 10.63
CA MET A 170 22.77 4.90 9.27
C MET A 170 23.03 3.47 8.75
N ALA A 171 24.26 2.96 8.92
CA ALA A 171 24.64 1.63 8.50
C ALA A 171 23.85 0.55 9.25
N ALA A 172 23.68 0.70 10.57
CA ALA A 172 22.88 -0.21 11.39
C ALA A 172 21.42 -0.27 10.91
N ARG A 173 20.76 0.87 10.73
CA ARG A 173 19.38 0.94 10.20
C ARG A 173 19.27 0.29 8.82
N ALA A 174 20.20 0.60 7.90
CA ALA A 174 20.21 0.01 6.57
C ALA A 174 20.37 -1.53 6.62
N ASN A 175 21.21 -2.03 7.51
CA ASN A 175 21.44 -3.46 7.71
C ASN A 175 20.23 -4.17 8.33
N GLU A 176 19.55 -3.57 9.30
CA GLU A 176 18.31 -4.12 9.85
C GLU A 176 17.24 -4.29 8.76
N GLN A 177 17.08 -3.27 7.91
CA GLN A 177 16.14 -3.33 6.80
C GLN A 177 16.55 -4.38 5.76
N ARG A 178 17.86 -4.52 5.51
CA ARG A 178 18.41 -5.59 4.68
C ARG A 178 18.05 -6.99 5.20
N VAL A 179 18.20 -7.22 6.51
CA VAL A 179 17.83 -8.49 7.16
C VAL A 179 16.33 -8.76 7.01
N LYS A 180 15.48 -7.75 7.21
CA LYS A 180 14.02 -7.87 7.02
C LYS A 180 13.68 -8.25 5.57
N GLN A 181 14.29 -7.59 4.58
CA GLN A 181 14.09 -7.90 3.16
C GLN A 181 14.52 -9.33 2.83
N GLN A 182 15.72 -9.74 3.29
CA GLN A 182 16.22 -11.09 3.07
C GLN A 182 15.33 -12.16 3.69
N LYS A 183 14.80 -11.90 4.90
CA LYS A 183 13.82 -12.79 5.53
C LYS A 183 12.60 -12.99 4.63
N ILE A 184 12.04 -11.91 4.05
CA ILE A 184 10.87 -12.01 3.16
C ILE A 184 11.20 -12.83 1.92
N ILE A 185 12.36 -12.57 1.28
CA ILE A 185 12.79 -13.30 0.08
C ILE A 185 12.93 -14.79 0.37
N VAL A 186 13.71 -15.15 1.39
CA VAL A 186 13.96 -16.56 1.74
C VAL A 186 12.68 -17.26 2.19
N GLN A 187 11.86 -16.64 3.05
CA GLN A 187 10.61 -17.24 3.49
C GLN A 187 9.65 -17.43 2.32
N GLY A 188 9.49 -16.43 1.46
CA GLY A 188 8.55 -16.51 0.35
C GLY A 188 8.98 -17.47 -0.76
N GLN A 189 10.27 -17.59 -1.05
CA GLN A 189 10.79 -18.62 -1.95
C GLN A 189 10.51 -20.04 -1.41
N ASN A 190 10.75 -20.26 -0.11
CA ASN A 190 10.44 -21.55 0.52
C ASN A 190 8.92 -21.83 0.55
N PHE A 191 8.08 -20.84 0.85
CA PHE A 191 6.63 -21.02 0.81
C PHE A 191 6.12 -21.28 -0.61
N LEU A 192 6.72 -20.64 -1.61
CA LEU A 192 6.40 -20.89 -3.01
C LEU A 192 6.77 -22.33 -3.40
N ALA A 193 7.99 -22.78 -3.07
CA ALA A 193 8.42 -24.16 -3.33
C ALA A 193 7.52 -25.19 -2.63
N ILE A 194 7.22 -25.00 -1.34
CA ILE A 194 6.27 -25.84 -0.59
C ILE A 194 4.92 -25.91 -1.30
N LYS A 195 4.49 -24.79 -1.91
CA LYS A 195 3.20 -24.67 -2.58
C LYS A 195 3.19 -25.33 -3.96
N GLU A 196 4.24 -25.14 -4.74
CA GLU A 196 4.39 -25.71 -6.09
C GLU A 196 4.61 -27.23 -6.05
N GLU A 197 5.33 -27.73 -5.04
CA GLU A 197 5.58 -29.16 -4.83
C GLU A 197 4.48 -29.86 -4.00
N GLU A 198 3.43 -29.13 -3.62
CA GLU A 198 2.29 -29.63 -2.85
C GLU A 198 2.70 -30.44 -1.59
N LEU A 199 3.76 -30.01 -0.90
CA LEU A 199 4.40 -30.80 0.17
C LEU A 199 3.48 -31.14 1.35
N TRP A 200 2.31 -30.50 1.46
CA TRP A 200 1.28 -30.91 2.44
C TRP A 200 0.81 -32.35 2.21
N GLU A 201 0.79 -32.85 0.98
CA GLU A 201 0.36 -34.21 0.66
C GLU A 201 1.30 -35.25 1.26
N THR A 202 2.61 -35.01 1.16
CA THR A 202 3.65 -35.89 1.74
C THR A 202 3.55 -35.98 3.27
N MET A 203 2.95 -34.96 3.89
CA MET A 203 2.76 -34.86 5.33
C MET A 203 1.39 -35.40 5.78
N GLY A 204 0.58 -35.92 4.86
CA GLY A 204 -0.78 -36.40 5.13
C GLY A 204 -1.74 -35.27 5.52
N LEU A 205 -1.46 -34.03 5.11
CA LEU A 205 -2.28 -32.86 5.40
C LEU A 205 -3.16 -32.51 4.19
N PRO A 206 -4.40 -32.04 4.41
CA PRO A 206 -5.39 -31.89 3.34
C PRO A 206 -5.12 -30.72 2.40
N ASN A 207 -4.35 -29.71 2.82
CA ASN A 207 -4.04 -28.54 1.99
C ASN A 207 -2.90 -27.71 2.61
N PHE A 208 -2.42 -26.73 1.83
CA PHE A 208 -1.42 -25.76 2.24
C PHE A 208 -1.74 -25.03 3.56
N ASP A 209 -3.00 -24.65 3.82
CA ASP A 209 -3.36 -23.93 5.05
C ASP A 209 -3.17 -24.80 6.30
N ALA A 210 -3.53 -26.08 6.21
CA ALA A 210 -3.32 -27.05 7.29
C ALA A 210 -1.83 -27.22 7.60
N LEU A 211 -0.97 -27.31 6.57
CA LEU A 211 0.48 -27.35 6.74
C LEU A 211 1.00 -26.07 7.40
N MET A 212 0.60 -24.90 6.92
CA MET A 212 1.08 -23.63 7.48
C MET A 212 0.73 -23.48 8.96
N LYS A 213 -0.51 -23.81 9.34
CA LYS A 213 -0.97 -23.78 10.73
C LYS A 213 -0.22 -24.78 11.60
N ALA A 214 -0.11 -26.03 11.16
CA ALA A 214 0.47 -27.12 11.94
C ALA A 214 1.98 -26.94 12.17
N ARG A 215 2.73 -26.40 11.20
CA ARG A 215 4.19 -26.29 11.27
C ARG A 215 4.71 -24.93 11.69
N PHE A 216 4.00 -23.86 11.35
CA PHE A 216 4.52 -22.51 11.52
C PHE A 216 3.62 -21.59 12.37
N GLY A 217 2.43 -22.06 12.78
CA GLY A 217 1.54 -21.30 13.66
C GLY A 217 0.79 -20.15 12.98
N PHE A 218 0.77 -20.08 11.65
CA PHE A 218 0.03 -19.07 10.90
C PHE A 218 -0.68 -19.67 9.68
N GLY A 219 -1.72 -19.01 9.19
CA GLY A 219 -2.51 -19.50 8.04
C GLY A 219 -1.92 -19.15 6.68
N LYS A 220 -2.50 -19.73 5.62
CA LYS A 220 -2.13 -19.52 4.21
C LYS A 220 -2.14 -18.05 3.79
N ASN A 221 -2.95 -17.21 4.43
CA ASN A 221 -3.08 -15.80 4.09
C ASN A 221 -1.76 -15.04 4.30
N TYR A 222 -1.05 -15.32 5.40
CA TYR A 222 0.27 -14.72 5.64
C TYR A 222 1.28 -15.21 4.59
N ALA A 223 1.35 -16.53 4.37
CA ALA A 223 2.25 -17.12 3.38
C ALA A 223 2.01 -16.56 1.97
N ASN A 224 0.74 -16.47 1.53
CA ASN A 224 0.39 -15.93 0.21
C ASN A 224 0.75 -14.44 0.07
N LYS A 225 0.65 -13.63 1.13
CA LYS A 225 1.10 -12.23 1.11
C LYS A 225 2.61 -12.15 0.88
N ILE A 226 3.38 -12.97 1.60
CA ILE A 226 4.84 -13.02 1.48
C ILE A 226 5.25 -13.52 0.08
N ILE A 227 4.63 -14.58 -0.43
CA ILE A 227 4.86 -15.11 -1.80
C ILE A 227 4.67 -14.01 -2.84
N ARG A 228 3.57 -13.26 -2.78
CA ARG A 228 3.27 -12.17 -3.74
C ARG A 228 4.26 -11.01 -3.66
N ALA A 229 4.80 -10.74 -2.48
CA ALA A 229 5.74 -9.63 -2.27
C ALA A 229 7.16 -9.96 -2.74
N VAL A 230 7.57 -11.24 -2.80
CA VAL A 230 8.95 -11.65 -3.10
C VAL A 230 9.52 -10.99 -4.37
N PRO A 231 8.85 -11.01 -5.53
CA PRO A 231 9.46 -10.49 -6.76
C PRO A 231 9.67 -8.97 -6.69
N VAL A 232 8.75 -8.26 -6.06
CA VAL A 232 8.85 -6.80 -5.82
C VAL A 232 9.99 -6.50 -4.84
N VAL A 233 10.10 -7.25 -3.74
CA VAL A 233 11.17 -7.06 -2.74
C VAL A 233 12.55 -7.33 -3.35
N MET A 234 12.69 -8.38 -4.16
CA MET A 234 13.93 -8.65 -4.90
C MET A 234 14.27 -7.54 -5.88
N ALA A 235 13.28 -6.95 -6.56
CA ALA A 235 13.51 -5.84 -7.48
C ALA A 235 14.00 -4.56 -6.78
N LEU A 236 13.53 -4.32 -5.55
CA LEU A 236 13.82 -3.11 -4.76
C LEU A 236 15.03 -3.26 -3.82
N GLU A 237 15.50 -4.48 -3.62
CA GLU A 237 16.61 -4.85 -2.73
C GLU A 237 17.86 -3.95 -2.87
N SER A 238 18.24 -3.65 -4.10
CA SER A 238 19.41 -2.83 -4.43
C SER A 238 19.12 -1.32 -4.46
N VAL A 239 17.84 -0.93 -4.40
CA VAL A 239 17.40 0.45 -4.66
C VAL A 239 16.99 1.19 -3.38
N THR A 240 16.54 0.47 -2.35
CA THR A 240 16.03 1.10 -1.13
C THR A 240 16.58 0.49 0.16
N SER A 241 16.89 1.37 1.12
CA SER A 241 17.14 1.04 2.53
C SER A 241 15.90 1.24 3.39
N MET A 242 14.76 1.63 2.81
CA MET A 242 13.51 1.82 3.54
C MET A 242 12.86 0.48 3.89
N GLU A 243 12.04 0.51 4.94
CA GLU A 243 11.22 -0.62 5.33
C GLU A 243 10.15 -0.92 4.27
N LEU A 244 10.20 -2.15 3.76
CA LEU A 244 9.27 -2.64 2.76
C LEU A 244 8.07 -3.30 3.43
N VAL A 245 7.04 -2.50 3.68
CA VAL A 245 5.76 -2.99 4.24
C VAL A 245 4.91 -3.60 3.14
N GLU A 246 4.52 -4.87 3.29
CA GLU A 246 3.74 -5.64 2.29
C GLU A 246 2.53 -4.88 1.76
N LYS A 247 1.76 -4.23 2.64
CA LYS A 247 0.57 -3.47 2.26
C LYS A 247 0.89 -2.40 1.21
N HIS A 248 2.02 -1.70 1.35
CA HIS A 248 2.42 -0.65 0.42
C HIS A 248 2.98 -1.20 -0.89
N LEU A 249 3.44 -2.45 -0.93
CA LEU A 249 4.00 -3.06 -2.12
C LEU A 249 2.95 -3.64 -3.08
N ARG A 250 1.70 -3.82 -2.64
CA ARG A 250 0.63 -4.40 -3.48
C ARG A 250 0.44 -3.72 -4.83
N PRO A 251 0.48 -2.38 -4.97
CA PRO A 251 0.38 -1.71 -6.27
C PRO A 251 1.50 -2.06 -7.24
N LEU A 252 2.65 -2.53 -6.74
CA LEU A 252 3.81 -2.89 -7.55
C LEU A 252 3.75 -4.33 -8.05
N CYS A 253 2.91 -5.19 -7.48
CA CYS A 253 2.78 -6.58 -7.94
C CYS A 253 2.31 -6.65 -9.41
N PRO A 254 1.22 -5.96 -9.84
CA PRO A 254 0.82 -5.98 -11.24
C PRO A 254 1.86 -5.35 -12.18
N VAL A 255 2.58 -4.33 -11.70
CA VAL A 255 3.66 -3.67 -12.45
C VAL A 255 4.80 -4.66 -12.69
N TYR A 256 5.18 -5.43 -11.68
CA TYR A 256 6.19 -6.48 -11.81
C TYR A 256 5.73 -7.56 -12.80
N GLU A 257 4.51 -8.05 -12.66
CA GLU A 257 3.96 -9.12 -13.50
C GLU A 257 3.89 -8.73 -14.98
N SER A 258 3.57 -7.45 -15.27
CA SER A 258 3.37 -6.97 -16.64
C SER A 258 4.63 -6.39 -17.27
N PHE A 259 5.49 -5.72 -16.49
CA PHE A 259 6.61 -4.91 -17.01
C PHE A 259 7.97 -5.26 -16.39
N GLY A 260 8.02 -6.15 -15.39
CA GLY A 260 9.24 -6.66 -14.79
C GLY A 260 9.89 -5.74 -13.75
N ALA A 261 11.10 -6.13 -13.32
CA ALA A 261 11.80 -5.53 -12.18
C ALA A 261 12.22 -4.07 -12.42
N ASP A 262 12.60 -3.70 -13.65
CA ASP A 262 13.05 -2.34 -13.95
C ASP A 262 11.91 -1.32 -13.86
N ALA A 263 10.70 -1.70 -14.29
CA ALA A 263 9.51 -0.87 -14.13
C ALA A 263 9.20 -0.62 -12.66
N VAL A 264 9.27 -1.66 -11.81
CA VAL A 264 9.09 -1.52 -10.36
C VAL A 264 10.09 -0.53 -9.76
N ARG A 265 11.36 -0.60 -10.15
CA ARG A 265 12.39 0.33 -9.69
C ARG A 265 12.10 1.77 -10.11
N GLN A 266 11.63 1.98 -11.33
CA GLN A 266 11.25 3.32 -11.83
C GLN A 266 10.04 3.87 -11.07
N VAL A 267 8.98 3.07 -10.88
CA VAL A 267 7.80 3.48 -10.10
C VAL A 267 8.20 3.83 -8.68
N TRP A 268 9.04 3.02 -8.05
CA TRP A 268 9.54 3.30 -6.71
C TRP A 268 10.32 4.62 -6.65
N SER A 269 11.24 4.84 -7.60
CA SER A 269 12.05 6.06 -7.64
C SER A 269 11.22 7.33 -7.90
N GLU A 270 10.14 7.23 -8.67
CA GLU A 270 9.20 8.35 -8.86
C GLU A 270 8.34 8.57 -7.61
N ALA A 271 7.83 7.50 -7.00
CA ALA A 271 7.03 7.59 -5.80
C ALA A 271 7.83 8.10 -4.60
N SER A 272 9.13 7.76 -4.50
CA SER A 272 10.01 8.16 -3.41
C SER A 272 10.28 9.66 -3.37
N ARG A 273 10.03 10.40 -4.46
CA ARG A 273 10.05 11.87 -4.44
C ARG A 273 8.99 12.48 -3.53
N LYS A 274 8.03 11.66 -3.09
CA LYS A 274 7.00 11.96 -2.09
C LYS A 274 7.04 10.87 -1.01
N LYS A 275 6.15 10.97 -0.03
CA LYS A 275 5.93 9.89 0.94
C LYS A 275 5.52 8.59 0.23
N ILE A 276 6.20 7.48 0.51
CA ILE A 276 5.80 6.17 -0.01
C ILE A 276 4.46 5.77 0.61
N THR A 277 3.41 5.78 -0.21
CA THR A 277 2.07 5.30 0.14
C THR A 277 1.50 4.51 -1.03
N GLU A 278 0.49 3.68 -0.77
CA GLU A 278 -0.21 2.90 -1.80
C GLU A 278 -0.75 3.80 -2.92
N LYS A 279 -1.33 4.96 -2.55
CA LYS A 279 -1.83 5.97 -3.48
C LYS A 279 -0.70 6.53 -4.35
N ASN A 280 0.42 6.92 -3.74
CA ASN A 280 1.52 7.55 -4.48
C ASN A 280 2.22 6.55 -5.42
N LEU A 281 2.25 5.26 -5.07
CA LEU A 281 2.77 4.22 -5.95
C LEU A 281 1.84 3.96 -7.15
N HIS A 282 0.52 3.98 -6.95
CA HIS A 282 -0.44 3.93 -8.05
C HIS A 282 -0.31 5.15 -8.97
N GLU A 283 -0.22 6.36 -8.40
CA GLU A 283 -0.04 7.59 -9.18
C GLU A 283 1.28 7.57 -9.96
N ALA A 284 2.37 7.08 -9.36
CA ALA A 284 3.66 6.94 -10.04
C ALA A 284 3.61 5.88 -11.16
N ALA A 285 2.95 4.75 -10.93
CA ALA A 285 2.77 3.71 -11.96
C ALA A 285 1.95 4.25 -13.13
N ALA A 286 0.85 4.95 -12.87
CA ALA A 286 0.03 5.59 -13.88
C ALA A 286 0.79 6.68 -14.65
N PHE A 287 1.56 7.51 -13.94
CA PHE A 287 2.37 8.57 -14.53
C PHE A 287 3.42 8.02 -15.51
N LEU A 288 4.01 6.86 -15.18
CA LEU A 288 4.99 6.18 -16.03
C LEU A 288 4.35 5.28 -17.11
N GLY A 289 3.01 5.16 -17.14
CA GLY A 289 2.29 4.33 -18.10
C GLY A 289 2.33 2.83 -17.79
N PHE A 290 2.68 2.44 -16.56
CA PHE A 290 2.66 1.06 -16.08
C PHE A 290 1.34 0.64 -15.41
N ALA A 291 0.40 1.58 -15.24
CA ALA A 291 -0.94 1.30 -14.73
C ALA A 291 -1.96 2.23 -15.41
N GLU A 292 -3.23 1.82 -15.40
CA GLU A 292 -4.31 2.71 -15.80
C GLU A 292 -4.33 3.95 -14.89
N PRO A 293 -4.59 5.15 -15.44
CA PRO A 293 -4.75 6.34 -14.64
C PRO A 293 -5.82 6.09 -13.58
N VAL A 294 -5.45 6.17 -12.31
CA VAL A 294 -6.44 6.24 -11.24
C VAL A 294 -7.18 7.54 -11.49
N GLU A 295 -8.39 7.44 -12.05
CA GLU A 295 -9.32 8.57 -12.08
C GLU A 295 -9.46 9.01 -10.63
N GLN A 296 -8.80 10.12 -10.30
CA GLN A 296 -9.14 10.85 -9.10
C GLN A 296 -10.58 11.25 -9.34
N LYS A 297 -11.53 10.48 -8.76
CA LYS A 297 -12.92 10.93 -8.64
C LYS A 297 -12.80 12.35 -8.13
N ALA A 298 -13.07 13.30 -9.03
CA ALA A 298 -13.04 14.70 -8.70
C ALA A 298 -13.83 14.78 -7.42
N LYS A 299 -13.23 15.36 -6.38
CA LYS A 299 -13.96 15.68 -5.17
C LYS A 299 -15.01 16.67 -5.63
N VAL A 300 -16.16 16.15 -6.05
CA VAL A 300 -17.36 16.92 -6.30
C VAL A 300 -17.52 17.65 -4.98
N VAL A 301 -17.34 18.96 -5.04
CA VAL A 301 -17.71 19.85 -3.96
C VAL A 301 -19.21 19.64 -3.81
N ALA A 302 -19.57 18.67 -2.98
CA ALA A 302 -20.94 18.37 -2.68
C ALA A 302 -21.48 19.63 -2.00
N GLN A 303 -22.43 20.28 -2.68
CA GLN A 303 -23.31 21.22 -2.01
C GLN A 303 -23.85 20.53 -0.75
N PRO A 304 -23.85 21.21 0.42
CA PRO A 304 -24.24 20.56 1.65
C PRO A 304 -25.74 20.25 1.62
N SER A 305 -26.07 18.97 1.50
CA SER A 305 -27.38 18.46 1.88
C SER A 305 -27.54 18.61 3.39
N ARG A 306 -28.56 19.35 3.78
CA ARG A 306 -28.84 19.94 5.10
C ARG A 306 -29.11 18.98 6.26
N SER A 307 -28.74 17.69 6.19
CA SER A 307 -29.12 16.68 7.19
C SER A 307 -27.99 16.08 8.02
N ALA A 308 -26.71 16.39 7.75
CA ALA A 308 -25.57 15.81 8.49
C ALA A 308 -24.98 16.71 9.60
N SER A 309 -25.39 17.98 9.71
CA SER A 309 -24.75 18.94 10.63
C SER A 309 -25.26 18.88 12.07
N ALA A 310 -26.37 18.18 12.34
CA ALA A 310 -26.93 18.09 13.69
C ALA A 310 -26.19 17.07 14.58
N ASP A 311 -25.71 15.95 14.00
CA ASP A 311 -25.04 14.89 14.76
C ASP A 311 -23.60 15.26 15.13
N ALA A 312 -22.82 15.80 14.17
CA ALA A 312 -21.45 16.22 14.43
C ALA A 312 -21.34 17.41 15.42
N GLY A 313 -22.39 18.22 15.55
CA GLY A 313 -22.45 19.29 16.55
C GLY A 313 -22.71 18.76 17.97
N ARG A 314 -23.48 17.67 18.08
CA ARG A 314 -23.78 17.00 19.35
C ARG A 314 -22.55 16.33 19.94
N ASP A 315 -21.71 15.76 19.08
CA ASP A 315 -20.44 15.13 19.48
C ASP A 315 -19.44 16.15 20.03
N ARG A 316 -19.32 17.33 19.41
CA ARG A 316 -18.37 18.37 19.86
C ARG A 316 -18.72 18.97 21.22
N VAL A 317 -20.01 19.19 21.48
CA VAL A 317 -20.47 19.68 22.79
C VAL A 317 -20.25 18.64 23.88
N THR A 318 -20.39 17.35 23.53
CA THR A 318 -20.15 16.24 24.46
C THR A 318 -18.66 16.09 24.76
N GLN A 319 -17.81 16.19 23.73
CA GLN A 319 -16.36 16.17 23.84
C GLN A 319 -15.83 17.34 24.71
N ALA A 320 -16.30 18.57 24.47
CA ALA A 320 -15.89 19.73 25.27
C ALA A 320 -16.27 19.58 26.76
N LYS A 321 -17.39 18.93 27.06
CA LYS A 321 -17.78 18.63 28.46
C LYS A 321 -16.85 17.60 29.10
N GLU A 322 -16.39 16.60 28.35
CA GLU A 322 -15.46 15.59 28.86
C GLU A 322 -14.07 16.18 29.09
N GLU A 323 -13.58 17.04 28.19
CA GLU A 323 -12.31 17.76 28.35
C GLU A 323 -12.29 18.67 29.59
N ILE A 324 -13.40 19.36 29.89
CA ILE A 324 -13.51 20.16 31.12
C ILE A 324 -13.49 19.26 32.37
N ARG A 325 -14.08 18.06 32.29
CA ARG A 325 -14.08 17.09 33.41
C ARG A 325 -12.70 16.48 33.64
N THR A 326 -11.95 16.17 32.59
CA THR A 326 -10.57 15.67 32.72
C THR A 326 -9.63 16.77 33.20
N LEU A 327 -9.78 18.01 32.73
CA LEU A 327 -9.00 19.14 33.24
C LEU A 327 -9.24 19.39 34.73
N ARG A 328 -10.46 19.15 35.23
CA ARG A 328 -10.77 19.32 36.66
C ARG A 328 -9.94 18.38 37.56
N THR A 329 -9.56 17.20 37.09
CA THR A 329 -8.77 16.25 37.90
C THR A 329 -7.30 16.63 37.98
N THR A 330 -6.81 17.43 37.02
CA THR A 330 -5.40 17.84 36.93
C THR A 330 -5.17 19.28 37.39
N ASP A 331 -6.06 20.21 37.04
CA ASP A 331 -5.95 21.64 37.35
C ASP A 331 -7.35 22.30 37.46
N GLU A 332 -7.81 22.53 38.69
CA GLU A 332 -9.14 23.08 38.96
C GLU A 332 -9.30 24.52 38.45
N ALA A 333 -8.23 25.33 38.46
CA ALA A 333 -8.30 26.73 38.02
C ALA A 333 -8.49 26.81 36.50
N LYS A 334 -7.76 25.99 35.74
CA LYS A 334 -7.91 25.91 34.28
C LYS A 334 -9.26 25.33 33.87
N ALA A 335 -9.74 24.32 34.59
CA ALA A 335 -11.08 23.75 34.33
C ALA A 335 -12.19 24.80 34.51
N ARG A 336 -12.10 25.66 35.53
CA ARG A 336 -13.05 26.76 35.75
C ARG A 336 -12.99 27.79 34.62
N GLN A 337 -11.80 28.15 34.16
CA GLN A 337 -11.62 29.10 33.05
C GLN A 337 -12.21 28.54 31.75
N ALA A 338 -11.92 27.28 31.41
CA ALA A 338 -12.46 26.61 30.23
C ALA A 338 -14.00 26.50 30.28
N ALA A 339 -14.59 26.28 31.46
CA ALA A 339 -16.04 26.26 31.63
C ALA A 339 -16.68 27.64 31.42
N ILE A 340 -16.04 28.72 31.88
CA ILE A 340 -16.51 30.09 31.66
C ILE A 340 -16.46 30.45 30.17
N GLU A 341 -15.38 30.11 29.48
CA GLU A 341 -15.23 30.34 28.04
C GLU A 341 -16.27 29.56 27.23
N PHE A 342 -16.50 28.30 27.59
CA PHE A 342 -17.56 27.48 26.99
C PHE A 342 -18.95 28.10 27.20
N MET A 343 -19.26 28.58 28.41
CA MET A 343 -20.52 29.28 28.69
C MET A 343 -20.66 30.57 27.88
N LYS A 344 -19.60 31.36 27.75
CA LYS A 344 -19.63 32.61 27.00
C LYS A 344 -19.88 32.36 25.51
N ALA A 345 -19.21 31.36 24.92
CA ALA A 345 -19.44 30.96 23.54
C ALA A 345 -20.89 30.47 23.31
N ALA A 346 -21.46 29.74 24.29
CA ALA A 346 -22.86 29.34 24.22
C ALA A 346 -23.82 30.55 24.30
N GLN A 347 -23.54 31.54 25.15
CA GLN A 347 -24.34 32.77 25.25
C GLN A 347 -24.28 33.61 23.98
N GLU A 348 -23.10 33.75 23.37
CA GLU A 348 -22.93 34.46 22.09
C GLU A 348 -23.74 33.78 20.99
N LEU A 349 -23.68 32.45 20.90
CA LEU A 349 -24.48 31.69 19.92
C LEU A 349 -25.99 31.83 20.16
N CYS A 350 -26.44 31.80 21.42
CA CYS A 350 -27.86 32.02 21.74
C CYS A 350 -28.32 33.43 21.38
N ALA A 351 -27.49 34.45 21.62
CA ALA A 351 -27.79 35.83 21.22
C ALA A 351 -27.87 35.97 19.70
N GLU A 352 -26.98 35.33 18.94
CA GLU A 352 -27.02 35.28 17.48
C GLU A 352 -28.29 34.61 16.94
N LEU A 353 -28.79 33.59 17.64
CA LEU A 353 -30.00 32.87 17.29
C LEU A 353 -31.29 33.52 17.83
N GLY A 354 -31.18 34.64 18.57
CA GLY A 354 -32.32 35.32 19.18
C GLY A 354 -33.00 34.51 20.29
N ILE A 355 -32.28 33.57 20.91
CA ILE A 355 -32.77 32.71 21.99
C ILE A 355 -32.46 33.38 23.32
N ASP A 356 -33.49 33.76 24.07
CA ASP A 356 -33.32 34.25 25.44
C ASP A 356 -33.05 33.08 26.40
N MET A 357 -31.84 33.03 26.94
CA MET A 357 -31.40 31.98 27.87
C MET A 357 -32.18 31.97 29.20
N ALA A 358 -32.88 33.06 29.53
CA ALA A 358 -33.74 33.12 30.71
C ALA A 358 -35.01 32.25 30.55
N GLU A 359 -35.52 32.08 29.33
CA GLU A 359 -36.70 31.25 29.05
C GLU A 359 -36.35 29.76 28.89
N ALA A 360 -35.12 29.45 28.47
CA ALA A 360 -34.65 28.07 28.27
C ALA A 360 -34.38 27.28 29.56
N SER A 361 -34.45 27.94 30.73
CA SER A 361 -34.13 27.34 32.04
C SER A 361 -35.33 26.73 32.79
N ILE A 362 -36.51 26.64 32.16
CA ILE A 362 -37.76 26.14 32.79
C ILE A 362 -38.34 24.91 32.04
N SER A 363 -37.52 23.95 31.62
CA SER A 363 -38.02 22.63 31.19
C SER A 363 -37.16 21.49 31.68
#